data_AF-A0A5D2M3H6-F1
#
_entry.id   AF-A0A5D2M3H6-F1
#
_cell.length_a   1.000
_cell.length_b   1.000
_cell.length_c   1.000
_cell.angle_alpha   90.00
_cell.angle_beta   90.00
_cell.angle_gamma   90.00
#
_symmetry.space_group_name_H-M   'P 1'
#
loop_
_entity.id
_entity.type
_entity.pdbx_description
1 polymer ?
#
loop_
_entity_poly.entity_id
_entity_poly.type
_entity_poly.pdbx_seq_one_letter_code
_entity_poly.pdbx_strand_id
1 'polypeptide(L)'
;MFWPRQIWSKYIKKLEDLKDEENSVKAVQCLNDMVTNALLHVDDCLKYMSALRDPAIFRFCAIPQIMAIGTLALCYNNIKVFRGVVKMRRGLTAKVIDRTKSMTDVYGAFYDFSCILKAKVDKNDPNAQKTVSRLDSILKTCRDSGVLNKRKSYLIENQSNYTPFVVVLLFIIFAIFLVNLNPNWPNN
;
A
#
# COMPACT_ATOMS: atom_id res chain seq x y z
N MET A 1 -10.10 -6.61 24.35
CA MET A 1 -8.72 -6.97 23.96
C MET A 1 -8.80 -8.15 23.00
N PHE A 2 -8.25 -8.05 21.77
CA PHE A 2 -8.53 -9.01 20.68
C PHE A 2 -7.31 -9.80 20.17
N TRP A 3 -6.09 -9.40 20.52
CA TRP A 3 -4.90 -10.13 20.07
C TRP A 3 -4.79 -11.46 20.83
N PRO A 4 -4.56 -12.58 20.12
CA PRO A 4 -4.57 -13.91 20.71
C PRO A 4 -3.39 -14.08 21.66
N ARG A 5 -3.68 -14.57 22.88
CA ARG A 5 -2.66 -14.88 23.90
C ARG A 5 -1.55 -15.77 23.37
N GLN A 6 -1.93 -16.72 22.53
CA GLN A 6 -1.03 -17.66 21.86
C GLN A 6 0.12 -16.98 21.08
N ILE A 7 -0.09 -15.76 20.59
CA ILE A 7 0.93 -14.97 19.88
C ILE A 7 1.64 -14.03 20.84
N TRP A 8 0.90 -13.13 21.50
CA TRP A 8 1.55 -12.05 22.24
C TRP A 8 2.32 -12.52 23.48
N SER A 9 1.91 -13.63 24.12
CA SER A 9 2.59 -14.12 25.32
C SER A 9 4.00 -14.67 25.06
N LYS A 10 4.40 -14.82 23.79
CA LYS A 10 5.78 -15.12 23.40
C LYS A 10 6.73 -13.95 23.60
N TYR A 11 6.20 -12.71 23.60
CA TYR A 11 6.99 -11.48 23.55
C TYR A 11 6.97 -10.72 24.88
N ILE A 12 5.84 -10.74 25.58
CA ILE A 12 5.52 -9.90 26.75
C ILE A 12 4.66 -10.67 27.77
N LYS A 13 4.63 -10.19 29.02
CA LYS A 13 3.89 -10.84 30.11
C LYS A 13 2.43 -10.44 30.16
N LYS A 14 2.12 -9.16 29.92
CA LYS A 14 0.76 -8.64 29.81
C LYS A 14 0.62 -7.86 28.52
N LEU A 15 -0.52 -8.00 27.85
CA LEU A 15 -0.73 -7.40 26.53
C LEU A 15 -0.69 -5.85 26.54
N GLU A 16 -0.99 -5.22 27.68
CA GLU A 16 -0.85 -3.77 27.84
C GLU A 16 0.62 -3.29 27.76
N ASP A 17 1.60 -4.16 28.04
CA ASP A 17 3.03 -3.85 28.03
C ASP A 17 3.54 -3.48 26.62
N LEU A 18 2.78 -3.82 25.56
CA LEU A 18 3.14 -3.47 24.16
C LEU A 18 3.18 -1.96 23.90
N LYS A 19 2.53 -1.16 24.74
CA LYS A 19 2.52 0.31 24.60
C LYS A 19 3.78 0.96 25.19
N ASP A 20 4.53 0.24 26.02
CA ASP A 20 5.64 0.81 26.77
C ASP A 20 6.89 0.93 25.87
N GLU A 21 7.63 2.04 25.99
CA GLU A 21 8.79 2.32 25.12
C GLU A 21 9.89 1.29 25.26
N GLU A 22 10.14 0.81 26.47
CA GLU A 22 11.09 -0.27 26.77
C GLU A 22 10.80 -1.58 26.02
N ASN A 23 9.53 -1.82 25.65
CA ASN A 23 9.11 -3.04 24.98
C ASN A 23 9.01 -2.88 23.45
N SER A 24 9.45 -1.74 22.87
CA SER A 24 9.24 -1.41 21.46
C SER A 24 9.71 -2.51 20.48
N VAL A 25 10.88 -3.11 20.72
CA VAL A 25 11.41 -4.20 19.87
C VAL A 25 10.48 -5.42 19.90
N LYS A 26 10.13 -5.87 21.10
CA LYS A 26 9.22 -7.01 21.32
C LYS A 26 7.82 -6.74 20.76
N ALA A 27 7.35 -5.50 20.89
CA ALA A 27 6.06 -5.10 20.37
C ALA A 27 6.01 -5.15 18.84
N VAL A 28 7.05 -4.67 18.18
CA VAL A 28 7.18 -4.78 16.73
C VAL A 28 7.28 -6.24 16.27
N GLN A 29 8.06 -7.08 16.96
CA GLN A 29 8.12 -8.52 16.65
C GLN A 29 6.75 -9.22 16.83
N CYS A 30 6.01 -8.88 17.89
CA CYS A 30 4.65 -9.36 18.10
C CYS A 30 3.70 -8.92 16.98
N LEU A 31 3.80 -7.65 16.56
CA LEU A 31 3.04 -7.12 15.42
C LEU A 31 3.39 -7.85 14.12
N ASN A 32 4.66 -8.16 13.90
CA ASN A 32 5.09 -8.91 12.72
C ASN A 32 4.54 -10.34 12.72
N ASP A 33 4.49 -11.05 13.86
CA ASP A 33 3.81 -12.35 13.97
C ASP A 33 2.33 -12.24 13.60
N MET A 34 1.63 -11.23 14.14
CA MET A 34 0.22 -10.97 13.84
C MET A 34 -0.03 -10.71 12.34
N VAL A 35 0.79 -9.87 11.70
CA VAL A 35 0.65 -9.62 10.25
C VAL A 35 0.99 -10.88 9.45
N THR A 36 2.02 -11.63 9.85
CA THR A 36 2.41 -12.89 9.20
C THR A 36 1.30 -13.93 9.27
N ASN A 37 0.58 -13.97 10.40
CA ASN A 37 -0.62 -14.79 10.55
C ASN A 37 -1.74 -14.34 9.61
N ALA A 38 -2.01 -13.03 9.50
CA ALA A 38 -3.02 -12.51 8.58
C ALA A 38 -2.71 -12.80 7.10
N LEU A 39 -1.44 -12.81 6.70
CA LEU A 39 -1.01 -13.13 5.34
C LEU A 39 -1.35 -14.58 4.91
N LEU A 40 -1.68 -15.48 5.84
CA LEU A 40 -2.10 -16.84 5.54
C LEU A 40 -3.41 -16.90 4.73
N HIS A 41 -4.24 -15.86 4.81
CA HIS A 41 -5.57 -15.83 4.19
C HIS A 41 -5.58 -15.22 2.78
N VAL A 42 -4.45 -14.70 2.30
CA VAL A 42 -4.42 -13.93 1.05
C VAL A 42 -4.82 -14.78 -0.16
N ASP A 43 -4.33 -16.01 -0.26
CA ASP A 43 -4.67 -16.88 -1.39
C ASP A 43 -6.17 -17.21 -1.42
N ASP A 44 -6.80 -17.42 -0.26
CA ASP A 44 -8.25 -17.62 -0.14
C ASP A 44 -9.04 -16.37 -0.54
N CYS A 45 -8.59 -15.19 -0.13
CA CYS A 45 -9.20 -13.91 -0.53
C CYS A 45 -9.13 -13.73 -2.06
N LEU A 46 -7.98 -14.00 -2.68
CA LEU A 46 -7.80 -13.91 -4.13
C LEU A 46 -8.70 -14.91 -4.87
N LYS A 47 -8.76 -16.15 -4.38
CA LYS A 47 -9.66 -17.19 -4.91
C LYS A 47 -11.12 -16.76 -4.82
N TYR A 48 -11.55 -16.28 -3.66
CA TYR A 48 -12.91 -15.79 -3.43
C TYR A 48 -13.29 -14.67 -4.41
N MET A 49 -12.46 -13.63 -4.51
CA MET A 49 -12.73 -12.50 -5.40
C MET A 49 -12.76 -12.90 -6.88
N SER A 50 -11.94 -13.89 -7.28
CA SER A 50 -11.92 -14.39 -8.66
C SER A 50 -13.20 -15.10 -9.09
N ALA A 51 -13.98 -15.61 -8.13
CA ALA A 51 -15.23 -16.32 -8.38
C ALA A 51 -16.44 -15.37 -8.53
N LEU A 52 -16.32 -14.10 -8.13
CA LEU A 52 -17.40 -13.12 -8.19
C LEU A 52 -17.65 -12.68 -9.64
N ARG A 53 -18.91 -12.75 -10.07
CA ARG A 53 -19.33 -12.43 -11.45
C ARG A 53 -19.99 -11.07 -11.57
N ASP A 54 -20.79 -10.69 -10.59
CA ASP A 54 -21.46 -9.39 -10.59
C ASP A 54 -20.44 -8.26 -10.31
N PRO A 55 -20.30 -7.26 -11.19
CA PRO A 55 -19.32 -6.20 -11.02
C PRO A 55 -19.50 -5.35 -9.75
N ALA A 56 -20.74 -5.13 -9.30
CA ALA A 56 -21.01 -4.34 -8.11
C ALA A 56 -20.63 -5.11 -6.84
N ILE A 57 -21.02 -6.38 -6.75
CA ILE A 57 -20.63 -7.29 -5.67
C ILE A 57 -19.11 -7.49 -5.66
N PHE A 58 -18.50 -7.69 -6.84
CA PHE A 58 -17.05 -7.79 -6.97
C PHE A 58 -16.35 -6.59 -6.35
N ARG A 59 -16.72 -5.36 -6.77
CA ARG A 59 -16.08 -4.14 -6.25
C ARG A 59 -16.33 -3.96 -4.75
N PHE A 60 -17.53 -4.27 -4.28
CA PHE A 60 -17.87 -4.22 -2.86
C PHE A 60 -16.97 -5.12 -2.03
N CYS A 61 -16.66 -6.33 -2.50
CA CYS A 61 -15.74 -7.24 -1.82
C CYS A 61 -14.26 -6.89 -2.03
N ALA A 62 -13.87 -6.46 -3.23
CA ALA A 62 -12.48 -6.29 -3.62
C ALA A 62 -11.82 -5.06 -3.00
N ILE A 63 -12.55 -3.93 -2.93
CA ILE A 63 -12.00 -2.68 -2.39
C ILE A 63 -11.55 -2.86 -0.93
N PRO A 64 -12.37 -3.40 0.00
CA PRO A 64 -11.94 -3.67 1.37
C PRO A 64 -10.71 -4.58 1.46
N GLN A 65 -10.60 -5.60 0.59
CA GLN A 65 -9.47 -6.53 0.60
C GLN A 65 -8.17 -5.85 0.16
N ILE A 66 -8.21 -5.00 -0.87
CA ILE A 66 -7.06 -4.18 -1.28
C ILE A 66 -6.65 -3.21 -0.16
N MET A 67 -7.63 -2.58 0.49
CA MET A 67 -7.38 -1.68 1.63
C MET A 67 -6.77 -2.42 2.81
N ALA A 68 -7.17 -3.67 3.04
CA ALA A 68 -6.63 -4.52 4.10
C ALA A 68 -5.16 -4.85 3.86
N ILE A 69 -4.78 -5.38 2.69
CA ILE A 69 -3.36 -5.68 2.39
C ILE A 69 -2.51 -4.40 2.37
N GLY A 70 -3.05 -3.28 1.89
CA GLY A 70 -2.39 -1.98 1.97
C GLY A 70 -2.14 -1.52 3.40
N THR A 71 -3.09 -1.75 4.30
CA THR A 71 -2.95 -1.44 5.73
C THR A 71 -1.94 -2.38 6.40
N LEU A 72 -1.97 -3.68 6.10
CA LEU A 72 -0.96 -4.64 6.59
C LEU A 72 0.45 -4.19 6.18
N ALA A 73 0.64 -3.75 4.93
CA ALA A 73 1.91 -3.22 4.46
C ALA A 73 2.34 -1.93 5.19
N LEU A 74 1.42 -1.09 5.66
CA LEU A 74 1.72 0.09 6.49
C LEU A 74 2.07 -0.27 7.94
N CYS A 75 1.40 -1.28 8.49
CA CYS A 75 1.59 -1.74 9.87
C CYS A 75 2.85 -2.59 10.05
N TYR A 76 3.24 -3.39 9.04
CA TYR A 76 4.38 -4.29 9.17
C TYR A 76 5.67 -3.52 9.52
N ASN A 77 6.38 -4.03 10.53
CA ASN A 77 7.61 -3.45 11.07
C ASN A 77 7.49 -1.95 11.44
N ASN A 78 6.38 -1.55 12.05
CA ASN A 78 6.08 -0.13 12.34
C ASN A 78 5.63 0.09 13.79
N ILE A 79 6.54 0.64 14.62
CA ILE A 79 6.26 0.97 16.03
C ILE A 79 5.10 1.96 16.21
N LYS A 80 4.77 2.77 15.19
CA LYS A 80 3.68 3.76 15.29
C LYS A 80 2.31 3.12 15.54
N VAL A 81 2.14 1.83 15.24
CA VAL A 81 0.91 1.07 15.57
C VAL A 81 0.62 1.10 17.08
N PHE A 82 1.67 1.13 17.92
CA PHE A 82 1.53 1.19 19.38
C PHE A 82 1.51 2.62 19.93
N ARG A 83 1.67 3.62 19.06
CA ARG A 83 1.75 5.06 19.41
C ARG A 83 0.58 5.87 18.86
N GLY A 84 -0.32 5.25 18.10
CA GLY A 84 -1.46 5.93 17.51
C GLY A 84 -2.02 5.19 16.30
N VAL A 85 -2.75 5.93 15.47
CA VAL A 85 -3.47 5.37 14.34
C VAL A 85 -2.59 5.34 13.09
N VAL A 86 -2.33 4.13 12.60
CA VAL A 86 -1.77 3.90 11.26
C VAL A 86 -2.91 3.62 10.29
N LYS A 87 -3.03 4.43 9.24
CA LYS A 87 -4.06 4.28 8.22
C LYS A 87 -3.57 4.71 6.85
N MET A 88 -4.19 4.16 5.80
CA MET A 88 -3.92 4.59 4.42
C MET A 88 -4.29 6.07 4.22
N ARG A 89 -3.49 6.79 3.43
CA ARG A 89 -3.78 8.19 3.08
C ARG A 89 -5.09 8.23 2.28
N ARG A 90 -5.92 9.26 2.53
CA ARG A 90 -7.21 9.45 1.84
C ARG A 90 -7.09 9.46 0.31
N GLY A 91 -6.05 10.11 -0.23
CA GLY A 91 -5.81 10.12 -1.68
C GLY A 91 -5.52 8.73 -2.26
N LEU A 92 -4.72 7.90 -1.56
CA LEU A 92 -4.48 6.52 -1.97
C LEU A 92 -5.76 5.67 -1.84
N THR A 93 -6.55 5.90 -0.80
CA THR A 93 -7.85 5.24 -0.62
C THR A 93 -8.81 5.57 -1.77
N ALA A 94 -8.91 6.85 -2.15
CA ALA A 94 -9.72 7.27 -3.29
C ALA A 94 -9.24 6.62 -4.60
N LYS A 95 -7.92 6.55 -4.81
CA LYS A 95 -7.30 5.87 -5.97
C LYS A 95 -7.64 4.37 -6.01
N VAL A 96 -7.67 3.69 -4.86
CA VAL A 96 -8.11 2.28 -4.76
C VAL A 96 -9.58 2.14 -5.14
N ILE A 97 -10.46 2.96 -4.56
CA ILE A 97 -11.91 2.92 -4.82
C ILE A 97 -12.23 3.17 -6.30
N ASP A 98 -11.56 4.16 -6.88
CA ASP A 98 -11.76 4.57 -8.27
C ASP A 98 -11.28 3.49 -9.25
N ARG A 99 -10.03 3.01 -9.10
CA ARG A 99 -9.39 2.14 -10.09
C ARG A 99 -9.76 0.66 -9.97
N THR A 100 -10.30 0.20 -8.86
CA THR A 100 -10.67 -1.22 -8.70
C THR A 100 -11.91 -1.55 -9.53
N LYS A 101 -11.73 -2.19 -10.69
CA LYS A 101 -12.82 -2.60 -11.59
C LYS A 101 -12.82 -4.09 -11.91
N SER A 102 -11.68 -4.76 -11.81
CA SER A 102 -11.48 -6.15 -12.23
C SER A 102 -10.46 -6.89 -11.37
N MET A 103 -10.34 -8.21 -11.56
CA MET A 103 -9.29 -9.00 -10.88
C MET A 103 -7.87 -8.58 -11.27
N THR A 104 -7.66 -7.99 -12.45
CA THR A 104 -6.36 -7.41 -12.85
C THR A 104 -5.93 -6.31 -11.87
N ASP A 105 -6.88 -5.49 -11.43
CA ASP A 105 -6.61 -4.42 -10.47
C ASP A 105 -6.30 -4.98 -9.09
N VAL A 106 -7.00 -6.05 -8.69
CA VAL A 106 -6.79 -6.76 -7.42
C VAL A 106 -5.40 -7.39 -7.37
N TYR A 107 -5.06 -8.26 -8.33
CA TYR A 107 -3.73 -8.88 -8.38
C TYR A 107 -2.63 -7.83 -8.44
N GLY A 108 -2.85 -6.75 -9.18
CA GLY A 108 -1.93 -5.64 -9.23
C GLY A 108 -1.69 -4.98 -7.87
N ALA A 109 -2.76 -4.66 -7.14
CA ALA A 109 -2.64 -4.04 -5.83
C ALA A 109 -2.01 -4.99 -4.79
N PHE A 110 -2.41 -6.27 -4.79
CA PHE A 110 -1.81 -7.28 -3.90
C PHE A 110 -0.33 -7.46 -4.18
N TYR A 111 0.09 -7.48 -5.46
CA TYR A 111 1.49 -7.51 -5.83
C TYR A 111 2.26 -6.29 -5.31
N ASP A 112 1.77 -5.08 -5.62
CA ASP A 112 2.36 -3.80 -5.19
C ASP A 112 2.58 -3.74 -3.67
N PHE A 113 1.52 -4.02 -2.90
CA PHE A 113 1.60 -3.96 -1.43
C PHE A 113 2.44 -5.09 -0.85
N SER A 114 2.44 -6.28 -1.47
CA SER A 114 3.32 -7.38 -1.05
C SER A 114 4.78 -7.05 -1.29
N CYS A 115 5.13 -6.35 -2.37
CA CYS A 115 6.48 -5.83 -2.59
C CYS A 115 6.90 -4.83 -1.50
N ILE A 116 6.03 -3.87 -1.15
CA ILE A 116 6.29 -2.94 -0.04
C ILE A 116 6.51 -3.69 1.27
N LEU A 117 5.63 -4.64 1.59
CA LEU A 117 5.72 -5.41 2.83
C LEU A 117 7.02 -6.21 2.86
N LYS A 118 7.36 -6.88 1.75
CA LYS A 118 8.60 -7.68 1.63
C LYS A 118 9.85 -6.83 1.82
N ALA A 119 9.88 -5.61 1.30
CA ALA A 119 10.99 -4.68 1.48
C ALA A 119 11.21 -4.23 2.93
N LYS A 120 10.20 -4.38 3.80
CA LYS A 120 10.27 -4.03 5.24
C LYS A 120 10.65 -5.19 6.15
N VAL A 121 10.84 -6.40 5.60
CA VAL A 121 11.17 -7.58 6.41
C VAL A 121 12.61 -7.46 6.91
N ASP A 122 12.74 -7.29 8.23
CA ASP A 122 14.01 -7.43 8.92
C ASP A 122 14.39 -8.91 9.01
N LYS A 123 15.61 -9.25 8.59
CA LYS A 123 16.13 -10.62 8.63
C LYS A 123 16.31 -11.14 10.06
N ASN A 124 16.43 -10.24 11.04
CA ASN A 124 16.56 -10.58 12.44
C ASN A 124 15.20 -10.78 13.14
N ASP A 125 14.08 -10.53 12.44
CA ASP A 125 12.75 -10.79 13.01
C ASP A 125 12.53 -12.31 13.15
N PRO A 126 12.01 -12.80 14.29
CA PRO A 126 11.76 -14.23 14.50
C PRO A 126 10.86 -14.89 13.46
N ASN A 127 9.99 -14.12 12.80
CA ASN A 127 9.06 -14.61 11.78
C ASN A 127 9.56 -14.33 10.35
N ALA A 128 10.72 -13.70 10.15
CA ALA A 128 11.19 -13.22 8.86
C ALA A 128 11.09 -14.25 7.74
N GLN A 129 11.60 -15.47 7.96
CA GLN A 129 11.57 -16.54 6.96
C GLN A 129 10.14 -16.93 6.56
N LYS A 130 9.25 -17.05 7.56
CA LYS A 130 7.83 -17.37 7.34
C LYS A 130 7.14 -16.25 6.56
N THR A 131 7.37 -14.99 6.93
CA THR A 131 6.81 -13.84 6.23
C THR A 131 7.28 -13.79 4.78
N VAL A 132 8.58 -13.93 4.54
CA VAL A 132 9.16 -13.93 3.18
C VAL A 132 8.56 -15.05 2.35
N SER A 133 8.49 -16.28 2.87
CA SER A 133 7.91 -17.42 2.18
C SER A 133 6.44 -17.16 1.78
N ARG A 134 5.64 -16.56 2.68
CA ARG A 134 4.24 -16.22 2.38
C ARG A 134 4.13 -15.12 1.33
N LEU A 135 4.93 -14.07 1.43
CA LEU A 135 4.95 -13.00 0.43
C LEU A 135 5.40 -13.52 -0.93
N ASP A 136 6.37 -14.43 -0.98
CA ASP A 136 6.79 -15.06 -2.23
C ASP A 136 5.70 -15.90 -2.87
N SER A 137 4.92 -16.62 -2.07
CA SER A 137 3.71 -17.31 -2.54
C SER A 137 2.71 -16.33 -3.16
N ILE A 138 2.37 -15.26 -2.44
CA ILE A 138 1.42 -14.24 -2.92
C ILE A 138 1.92 -13.58 -4.21
N LEU A 139 3.19 -13.19 -4.25
CA LEU A 139 3.82 -12.58 -5.42
C LEU A 139 3.82 -13.54 -6.61
N LYS A 140 4.05 -14.83 -6.38
CA LYS A 140 3.95 -15.87 -7.40
C LYS A 140 2.52 -16.02 -7.90
N THR A 141 1.52 -16.16 -7.02
CA THR A 141 0.09 -16.19 -7.39
C THR A 141 -0.29 -14.99 -8.25
N CYS A 142 0.16 -13.79 -7.86
CA CYS A 142 -0.10 -12.57 -8.62
C CYS A 142 0.58 -12.59 -9.99
N ARG A 143 1.82 -13.08 -10.13
CA ARG A 143 2.50 -13.19 -11.44
C ARG A 143 1.85 -14.23 -12.35
N ASP A 144 1.52 -15.38 -11.80
CA ASP A 144 0.93 -16.51 -12.53
C ASP A 144 -0.48 -16.21 -13.02
N SER A 145 -1.14 -15.17 -12.48
CA SER A 145 -2.40 -14.65 -13.00
C SER A 145 -2.32 -14.15 -14.46
N GLY A 146 -1.11 -13.85 -14.97
CA GLY A 146 -0.88 -13.42 -16.35
C GLY A 146 -1.31 -11.98 -16.67
N VAL A 147 -1.87 -11.25 -15.70
CA VAL A 147 -2.49 -9.92 -15.94
C VAL A 147 -1.63 -8.73 -15.50
N LEU A 148 -0.44 -8.96 -14.91
CA LEU A 148 0.39 -7.88 -14.35
C LEU A 148 1.08 -6.99 -15.39
N ASN A 149 1.32 -7.46 -16.61
CA ASN A 149 2.11 -6.74 -17.63
C ASN A 149 1.37 -5.57 -18.30
N LYS A 150 0.08 -5.35 -18.04
CA LYS A 150 -0.76 -4.37 -18.75
C LYS A 150 -1.20 -3.15 -17.90
N ARG A 151 -0.61 -2.91 -16.73
CA ARG A 151 -1.21 -1.96 -15.74
C ARG A 151 -0.35 -0.76 -15.33
N LYS A 152 -1.03 0.28 -14.84
CA LYS A 152 -0.45 1.39 -14.06
C LYS A 152 -0.46 1.01 -12.57
N SER A 153 0.70 1.03 -11.91
CA SER A 153 0.81 0.72 -10.47
C SER A 153 -0.03 1.67 -9.60
N TYR A 154 -0.54 1.15 -8.48
CA TYR A 154 -1.21 1.97 -7.47
C TYR A 154 -0.24 2.88 -6.74
N LEU A 155 1.03 2.48 -6.69
CA LEU A 155 2.10 3.13 -5.94
C LEU A 155 2.88 4.12 -6.80
N ILE A 156 2.99 3.86 -8.11
CA ILE A 156 3.62 4.81 -9.03
C ILE A 156 2.64 5.95 -9.27
N GLU A 157 2.91 7.07 -8.61
CA GLU A 157 2.49 8.37 -9.06
C GLU A 157 3.26 8.64 -10.35
N ASN A 158 2.57 8.94 -11.45
CA ASN A 158 3.24 9.50 -12.61
C ASN A 158 3.67 10.91 -12.14
N GLN A 159 4.82 11.01 -11.46
CA GLN A 159 5.52 12.27 -11.27
C GLN A 159 5.98 12.72 -12.65
N SER A 160 5.05 13.20 -13.46
CA SER A 160 5.40 14.11 -14.54
C SER A 160 5.79 15.42 -13.87
N ASN A 161 7.00 15.46 -13.30
CA ASN A 161 7.66 16.67 -12.81
C ASN A 161 7.85 17.70 -13.94
N TYR A 162 7.57 17.32 -15.19
CA TYR A 162 7.52 18.19 -16.35
C TYR A 162 6.27 19.09 -16.41
N THR A 163 5.17 18.73 -15.73
CA THR A 163 3.92 19.49 -15.86
C THR A 163 4.01 20.93 -15.33
N PRO A 164 4.58 21.21 -14.13
CA PRO A 164 4.73 22.61 -13.68
C PRO A 164 5.80 23.36 -14.48
N PHE A 165 6.93 22.73 -14.83
CA PHE A 165 7.98 23.38 -15.62
C PHE A 165 7.54 23.75 -17.04
N VAL A 166 6.83 22.85 -17.73
CA VAL A 166 6.32 23.09 -19.09
C VAL A 166 5.24 24.16 -19.07
N VAL A 167 4.36 24.17 -18.06
CA VAL A 167 3.33 25.21 -17.92
C VAL A 167 3.98 26.59 -17.68
N VAL A 168 4.97 26.69 -16.80
CA VAL A 168 5.72 27.93 -16.57
C VAL A 168 6.45 28.38 -17.84
N LEU A 169 7.09 27.45 -18.58
CA LEU A 169 7.78 27.77 -19.83
C LEU A 169 6.81 28.30 -20.90
N LEU A 170 5.61 27.70 -21.02
CA LEU A 170 4.56 28.17 -21.93
C LEU A 170 4.06 29.57 -21.57
N PHE A 171 3.90 29.88 -20.28
CA PHE A 171 3.55 31.24 -19.84
C PHE A 171 4.64 32.26 -20.17
N ILE A 172 5.92 31.90 -20.00
CA ILE A 172 7.04 32.78 -20.36
C ILE A 172 7.06 33.05 -21.87
N ILE A 173 6.91 32.00 -22.69
CA ILE A 173 6.87 32.14 -24.16
C ILE A 173 5.68 33.00 -24.60
N PHE A 174 4.51 32.80 -24.00
CA PHE A 174 3.31 33.60 -24.30
C PHE A 174 3.48 35.06 -23.91
N ALA A 175 4.10 35.36 -22.75
CA ALA A 175 4.40 36.72 -22.33
C ALA A 175 5.36 37.43 -23.30
N ILE A 176 6.41 36.74 -23.75
CA ILE A 176 7.36 37.26 -24.76
C ILE A 176 6.62 37.55 -26.08
N PHE A 177 5.72 36.66 -26.49
CA PHE A 177 4.94 36.84 -27.70
C PHE A 177 3.99 38.05 -27.62
N LEU A 178 3.33 38.26 -26.47
CA LEU A 178 2.47 39.42 -26.22
C LEU A 178 3.25 40.75 -26.22
N VAL A 179 4.45 40.76 -25.63
CA VAL A 179 5.33 41.94 -25.63
C VAL A 179 5.79 42.27 -27.05
N ASN A 180 6.14 41.25 -27.85
CA ASN A 180 6.58 41.46 -29.24
C ASN A 180 5.44 41.83 -30.20
N LEU A 181 4.18 41.49 -29.87
CA LEU A 181 3.01 41.88 -30.65
C LEU A 181 2.52 43.31 -30.35
N ASN A 182 2.95 43.92 -29.23
CA ASN A 182 2.52 45.26 -28.84
C ASN A 182 3.73 46.19 -28.59
N PRO A 183 4.37 46.73 -29.66
CA PRO A 183 5.60 47.52 -29.53
C PRO A 183 5.39 48.92 -28.92
N ASN A 184 4.18 49.30 -28.52
CA ASN A 184 3.84 50.64 -28.02
C ASN A 184 3.35 50.62 -26.57
N TRP A 185 4.16 50.13 -25.63
CA TRP A 185 3.95 50.46 -24.22
C TRP A 185 4.57 51.84 -23.95
N PRO A 186 3.81 52.88 -23.55
CA PRO A 186 4.41 54.15 -23.18
C PRO A 186 5.20 53.94 -21.89
N ASN A 187 6.52 54.11 -21.97
CA ASN A 187 7.30 54.46 -20.79
C ASN A 187 6.84 55.85 -20.35
N ASN A 188 6.60 56.01 -19.05
CA ASN A 188 6.23 57.27 -18.38
C ASN A 188 6.81 58.53 -19.04
#